data_AF-Q8L9B5-F1
#
_entry.id   AF-Q8L9B5-F1
#
_cell.length_a   1.000
_cell.length_b   1.000
_cell.length_c   1.000
_cell.angle_alpha   90.00
_cell.angle_beta   90.00
_cell.angle_gamma   90.00
#
_symmetry.space_group_name_H-M   'P 1'
#
loop_
_entity.id
_entity.type
_entity.pdbx_description
1 polymer ?
#
loop_
_entity_poly.entity_id
_entity_poly.type
_entity_poly.pdbx_seq_one_letter_code
_entity_poly.pdbx_strand_id
1 'polypeptide(L)'
;MKLIDRRMRLTELLLRCSISVFALLALILVVTDTEVKLIFTIKKTAKYTDMKAVVFLVVANGIAAVYSLLQSVRCVVGTMKGKVLFSKPLAWAFFSGDQAMAYLNVAAIAATAESGVIAREGEEDLQWMRVCTMYGKFCNQMAIGVSSALLASIAMVFVSCISAFSLFRLYGATKDRRTTPW
;
A
#
# COMPACT_ATOMS: atom_id res chain seq x y z
N MET A 1 19.38 -13.68 20.69
CA MET A 1 18.33 -14.01 19.69
C MET A 1 16.95 -13.42 20.04
N LYS A 2 16.36 -13.71 21.21
CA LYS A 2 14.99 -13.25 21.58
C LYS A 2 14.75 -11.73 21.45
N LEU A 3 15.74 -10.90 21.83
CA LEU A 3 15.66 -9.44 21.72
C LEU A 3 15.50 -8.95 20.27
N ILE A 4 16.28 -9.53 19.35
CA ILE A 4 16.23 -9.20 17.92
C ILE A 4 14.87 -9.60 17.34
N ASP A 5 14.38 -10.80 17.68
CA ASP A 5 13.05 -11.26 17.24
C ASP A 5 11.93 -10.36 17.75
N ARG A 6 12.01 -9.92 19.01
CA ARG A 6 11.02 -9.01 19.60
C ARG A 6 11.06 -7.64 18.92
N ARG A 7 12.25 -7.11 18.65
CA ARG A 7 12.42 -5.84 17.90
C ARG A 7 11.86 -5.95 16.50
N MET A 8 12.19 -7.00 15.75
CA MET A 8 11.68 -7.22 14.39
C MET A 8 10.15 -7.32 14.35
N ARG A 9 9.54 -8.05 15.30
CA ARG A 9 8.07 -8.13 15.37
C ARG A 9 7.41 -6.80 15.72
N LEU A 10 8.03 -6.02 16.60
CA LEU A 10 7.54 -4.69 16.93
C LEU A 10 7.62 -3.77 15.71
N THR A 11 8.74 -3.77 15.00
CA THR A 11 8.91 -3.01 13.76
C THR A 11 7.91 -3.44 12.69
N GLU A 12 7.72 -4.75 12.48
CA GLU A 12 6.72 -5.29 11.55
C GLU A 12 5.31 -4.84 11.92
N LEU A 13 4.93 -4.93 13.20
CA LEU A 13 3.62 -4.49 13.67
C LEU A 13 3.41 -2.99 13.43
N LEU A 14 4.40 -2.15 13.78
CA LEU A 14 4.32 -0.71 13.58
C LEU A 14 4.19 -0.36 12.09
N LEU A 15 4.97 -1.03 11.22
CA LEU A 15 4.87 -0.84 9.78
C LEU A 15 3.48 -1.25 9.26
N ARG A 16 2.95 -2.41 9.67
CA ARG A 16 1.61 -2.87 9.25
C ARG A 16 0.48 -1.95 9.73
N CYS A 17 0.59 -1.41 10.95
CA CYS A 17 -0.32 -0.38 11.44
C CYS A 17 -0.23 0.90 10.60
N SER A 18 1.00 1.37 10.33
CA SER A 18 1.25 2.53 9.48
C SER A 18 0.66 2.35 8.08
N ILE A 19 0.90 1.21 7.43
CA ILE A 19 0.32 0.88 6.12
C ILE A 19 -1.20 0.95 6.17
N SER A 20 -1.82 0.34 7.18
CA SER A 20 -3.28 0.34 7.32
C SER A 20 -3.82 1.76 7.46
N VAL A 21 -3.19 2.60 8.28
CA VAL A 21 -3.59 4.00 8.47
C VAL A 21 -3.44 4.80 7.18
N PHE A 22 -2.28 4.76 6.52
CA PHE A 22 -2.03 5.54 5.32
C PHE A 22 -2.84 5.05 4.10
N ALA A 23 -3.07 3.74 3.98
CA ALA A 23 -3.91 3.18 2.91
C ALA A 23 -5.39 3.53 3.12
N LEU A 24 -5.90 3.46 4.35
CA LEU A 24 -7.27 3.90 4.66
C LEU A 24 -7.43 5.41 4.47
N LEU A 25 -6.44 6.20 4.90
CA LEU A 25 -6.45 7.65 4.70
C LEU A 25 -6.48 8.00 3.20
N ALA A 26 -5.63 7.35 2.39
CA ALA A 26 -5.64 7.51 0.94
C ALA A 26 -7.01 7.17 0.34
N LEU A 27 -7.58 6.02 0.72
CA LEU A 27 -8.90 5.58 0.26
C LEU A 27 -9.98 6.60 0.63
N ILE A 28 -10.05 7.02 1.89
CA ILE A 28 -11.06 7.98 2.38
C ILE A 28 -10.91 9.30 1.64
N LEU A 29 -9.70 9.86 1.55
CA LEU A 29 -9.45 11.13 0.87
C LEU A 29 -9.89 11.07 -0.60
N VAL A 30 -9.54 10.01 -1.31
CA VAL A 30 -9.86 9.85 -2.74
C VAL A 30 -11.36 9.60 -2.97
N VAL A 31 -11.98 8.71 -2.19
CA VAL A 31 -13.40 8.34 -2.36
C VAL A 31 -14.34 9.48 -1.97
N THR A 32 -13.99 10.24 -0.93
CA THR A 32 -14.79 11.39 -0.49
C THR A 32 -14.54 12.64 -1.33
N ASP A 33 -13.56 12.60 -2.23
CA ASP A 33 -13.25 13.73 -3.09
C ASP A 33 -14.31 13.89 -4.18
N THR A 34 -15.06 14.97 -4.08
CA THR A 34 -16.04 15.38 -5.07
C THR A 34 -16.02 16.88 -5.20
N GLU A 35 -16.07 17.36 -6.44
CA GLU A 35 -16.14 18.78 -6.76
C GLU A 35 -17.13 19.00 -7.90
N VAL A 36 -17.99 20.02 -7.75
CA VAL A 36 -19.00 20.34 -8.74
C VAL A 36 -18.74 21.71 -9.31
N LYS A 37 -18.69 21.80 -10.65
CA LYS A 37 -18.46 23.05 -11.39
C LYS A 37 -19.50 23.23 -12.49
N LEU A 38 -19.79 24.49 -12.81
CA LEU A 38 -20.58 24.87 -13.97
C LEU A 38 -19.63 25.14 -15.14
N ILE A 39 -19.77 24.35 -16.20
CA ILE A 39 -18.99 24.52 -17.44
C ILE A 39 -19.99 24.91 -18.54
N PHE A 40 -19.85 26.15 -19.04
CA PHE A 40 -20.72 26.84 -20.02
C PHE A 40 -22.19 27.02 -19.61
N THR A 41 -22.89 25.98 -19.18
CA THR A 41 -24.21 26.01 -18.49
C THR A 41 -24.53 24.67 -17.81
N ILE A 42 -23.68 23.65 -18.00
CA ILE A 42 -23.91 22.29 -17.54
C ILE A 42 -23.16 22.08 -16.23
N LYS A 43 -23.88 21.63 -15.20
CA LYS A 43 -23.29 21.22 -13.92
C LYS A 43 -22.57 19.89 -14.11
N LYS A 44 -21.24 19.91 -14.04
CA LYS A 44 -20.38 18.73 -14.12
C LYS A 44 -19.79 18.45 -12.73
N THR A 45 -19.81 17.18 -12.34
CA THR A 45 -19.27 16.72 -11.06
C THR A 45 -18.05 15.87 -11.35
N ALA A 46 -16.90 16.24 -10.79
CA ALA A 46 -15.70 15.40 -10.79
C ALA A 46 -15.78 14.43 -9.62
N LYS A 47 -15.57 13.14 -9.92
CA LYS A 47 -15.52 12.04 -8.95
C LYS A 47 -14.34 11.13 -9.26
N TYR A 48 -13.86 10.40 -8.26
CA TYR A 48 -12.78 9.42 -8.43
C TYR A 48 -13.13 8.33 -9.46
N THR A 49 -14.43 8.03 -9.66
CA THR A 49 -14.91 7.02 -10.62
C THR A 49 -14.74 7.42 -12.08
N ASP A 50 -14.51 8.70 -12.36
CA ASP A 50 -14.40 9.21 -13.73
C ASP A 50 -13.10 8.76 -14.41
N MET A 51 -12.10 8.36 -13.63
CA MET A 51 -10.80 7.92 -14.13
C MET A 51 -10.44 6.52 -13.60
N LYS A 52 -10.29 5.55 -14.52
CA LYS A 52 -10.03 4.14 -14.17
C LYS A 52 -8.75 3.95 -13.35
N ALA A 53 -7.72 4.76 -13.59
CA ALA A 53 -6.48 4.72 -12.81
C ALA A 53 -6.73 5.02 -11.33
N VAL A 54 -7.57 6.02 -11.03
CA VAL A 54 -7.94 6.38 -9.66
C VAL A 54 -8.79 5.29 -9.01
N VAL A 55 -9.73 4.69 -9.76
CA VAL A 55 -10.47 3.51 -9.29
C VAL A 55 -9.52 2.37 -8.93
N PHE A 56 -8.50 2.12 -9.76
CA PHE A 56 -7.49 1.10 -9.49
C PHE A 56 -6.70 1.43 -8.21
N LEU A 57 -6.33 2.68 -7.97
CA LEU A 57 -5.70 3.12 -6.71
C LEU A 57 -6.57 2.87 -5.48
N VAL A 58 -7.86 3.19 -5.57
CA VAL A 58 -8.84 2.96 -4.47
C VAL A 58 -8.95 1.48 -4.16
N VAL A 59 -9.12 0.64 -5.17
CA VAL A 59 -9.21 -0.82 -5.00
C VAL A 59 -7.91 -1.38 -4.42
N ALA A 60 -6.76 -0.94 -4.95
CA ALA A 60 -5.45 -1.37 -4.50
C ALA A 60 -5.20 -1.05 -3.02
N ASN A 61 -5.46 0.20 -2.60
CA ASN A 61 -5.31 0.60 -1.21
C ASN A 61 -6.34 -0.09 -0.30
N GLY A 62 -7.55 -0.35 -0.78
CA GLY A 62 -8.55 -1.13 -0.05
C GLY A 62 -8.07 -2.56 0.24
N ILE A 63 -7.57 -3.27 -0.77
CA ILE A 63 -7.01 -4.64 -0.60
C ILE A 63 -5.82 -4.59 0.36
N ALA A 64 -4.91 -3.63 0.17
CA ALA A 64 -3.72 -3.50 0.99
C ALA A 64 -4.04 -3.16 2.47
N ALA A 65 -5.06 -2.35 2.72
CA ALA A 65 -5.53 -2.04 4.08
C ALA A 65 -6.09 -3.28 4.78
N VAL A 66 -6.97 -4.04 4.11
CA VAL A 66 -7.52 -5.29 4.65
C VAL A 66 -6.42 -6.30 4.92
N TYR A 67 -5.52 -6.50 3.96
CA TYR A 67 -4.38 -7.40 4.10
C TYR A 67 -3.49 -7.01 5.29
N SER A 68 -3.13 -5.73 5.39
CA SER A 68 -2.28 -5.22 6.47
C SER A 68 -2.94 -5.34 7.84
N LEU A 69 -4.26 -5.12 7.92
CA LEU A 69 -5.03 -5.29 9.14
C LEU A 69 -5.02 -6.77 9.58
N LEU A 70 -5.31 -7.72 8.68
CA LEU A 70 -5.26 -9.15 8.99
C LEU A 70 -3.88 -9.58 9.49
N GLN A 71 -2.83 -9.08 8.85
CA GLN A 71 -1.45 -9.38 9.24
C GLN A 71 -1.06 -8.72 10.57
N SER A 72 -1.55 -7.51 10.86
CA SER A 72 -1.35 -6.87 12.17
C SER A 72 -1.99 -7.68 13.30
N VAL A 73 -3.21 -8.18 13.10
CA VAL A 73 -3.90 -9.07 14.05
C VAL A 73 -3.08 -10.35 14.26
N ARG A 74 -2.55 -10.94 13.19
CA ARG A 74 -1.64 -12.09 13.29
C ARG A 74 -0.41 -11.78 14.14
N CYS A 75 0.26 -10.64 13.93
CA CYS A 75 1.43 -10.23 14.71
C CYS A 75 1.11 -10.08 16.20
N VAL A 76 -0.05 -9.51 16.53
CA VAL A 76 -0.52 -9.35 17.92
C VAL A 76 -0.82 -10.71 18.55
N VAL A 77 -1.63 -11.55 17.88
CA VAL A 77 -1.98 -12.89 18.38
C VAL A 77 -0.75 -13.77 18.56
N GLY A 78 0.21 -13.72 17.62
CA GLY A 78 1.45 -14.47 17.71
C GLY A 78 2.35 -14.00 18.87
N THR A 79 2.29 -12.71 19.21
CA THR A 79 3.00 -12.15 20.37
C THR A 79 2.34 -12.61 21.68
N MET A 80 1.00 -12.63 21.75
CA MET A 80 0.26 -13.07 22.93
C MET A 80 0.40 -14.57 23.20
N LYS A 81 0.29 -15.41 22.15
CA LYS A 81 0.35 -16.88 22.30
C LYS A 81 1.77 -17.42 22.51
N GLY A 82 2.81 -16.60 22.36
CA GLY A 82 4.22 -16.99 22.48
C GLY A 82 4.73 -17.98 21.42
N LYS A 83 3.84 -18.60 20.63
CA LYS A 83 4.16 -19.53 19.55
C LYS A 83 4.23 -18.78 18.22
N VAL A 84 5.38 -18.91 17.58
CA VAL A 84 5.63 -18.38 16.25
C VAL A 84 5.36 -19.51 15.26
N LEU A 85 4.20 -19.48 14.59
CA LEU A 85 3.96 -20.37 13.46
C LEU A 85 4.77 -19.87 12.26
N PHE A 86 6.07 -20.15 12.25
CA PHE A 86 6.92 -20.05 11.06
C PHE A 86 7.27 -21.46 10.60
N SER A 87 6.31 -22.10 9.93
CA SER A 87 6.68 -23.15 8.98
C SER A 87 7.24 -22.47 7.73
N LYS A 88 8.18 -23.13 7.03
CA LYS A 88 8.73 -22.64 5.75
C LYS A 88 7.66 -22.27 4.71
N PRO A 89 6.59 -23.06 4.48
CA PRO A 89 5.55 -22.67 3.52
C PRO A 89 4.80 -21.41 3.95
N LEU A 90 4.54 -21.23 5.25
CA LEU A 90 3.90 -20.00 5.73
C LEU A 90 4.79 -18.77 5.56
N ALA A 91 6.10 -18.90 5.83
CA ALA A 91 7.06 -17.81 5.60
C ALA A 91 7.05 -17.35 4.13
N TRP A 92 7.03 -18.31 3.19
CA TRP A 92 6.90 -18.04 1.77
C TRP A 92 5.58 -17.35 1.42
N ALA A 93 4.46 -17.85 1.93
CA ALA A 93 3.15 -17.25 1.67
C ALA A 93 3.07 -15.78 2.14
N PHE A 94 3.65 -15.46 3.31
CA PHE A 94 3.69 -14.07 3.79
C PHE A 94 4.61 -13.20 2.95
N PHE A 95 5.82 -13.67 2.64
CA PHE A 95 6.74 -12.93 1.79
C PHE A 95 6.13 -12.64 0.41
N SER A 96 5.56 -13.65 -0.26
CA SER A 96 4.90 -13.48 -1.55
C SER A 96 3.69 -12.55 -1.47
N GLY A 97 2.88 -12.64 -0.40
CA GLY A 97 1.75 -11.74 -0.19
C GLY A 97 2.18 -10.29 0.03
N ASP A 98 3.17 -10.05 0.90
CA ASP A 98 3.70 -8.71 1.17
C ASP A 98 4.27 -8.08 -0.12
N GLN A 99 5.04 -8.86 -0.89
CA GLN A 99 5.62 -8.43 -2.15
C GLN A 99 4.55 -8.15 -3.23
N ALA A 100 3.52 -8.99 -3.34
CA ALA A 100 2.41 -8.76 -4.26
C ALA A 100 1.65 -7.47 -3.95
N MET A 101 1.41 -7.18 -2.66
CA MET A 101 0.76 -5.93 -2.25
C MET A 101 1.62 -4.70 -2.56
N ALA A 102 2.94 -4.78 -2.33
CA ALA A 102 3.85 -3.69 -2.67
C ALA A 102 3.81 -3.40 -4.19
N TYR A 103 3.93 -4.41 -5.05
CA TYR A 103 3.88 -4.21 -6.49
C TYR A 103 2.54 -3.68 -6.99
N LEU A 104 1.45 -4.25 -6.48
CA LEU A 104 0.10 -3.83 -6.84
C LEU A 104 -0.13 -2.35 -6.49
N ASN A 105 0.32 -1.90 -5.31
CA ASN A 105 0.15 -0.51 -4.92
C ASN A 105 1.09 0.44 -5.70
N VAL A 106 2.34 0.04 -5.95
CA VAL A 106 3.26 0.81 -6.82
C VAL A 106 2.67 1.00 -8.22
N ALA A 107 2.12 -0.06 -8.82
CA ALA A 107 1.49 0.01 -10.13
C ALA A 107 0.29 0.97 -10.14
N ALA A 108 -0.54 0.93 -9.11
CA ALA A 108 -1.71 1.80 -9.00
C ALA A 108 -1.33 3.28 -8.77
N ILE A 109 -0.28 3.53 -7.97
CA ILE A 109 0.28 4.87 -7.78
C ILE A 109 0.87 5.39 -9.09
N ALA A 110 1.65 4.59 -9.81
CA ALA A 110 2.25 4.98 -11.08
C ALA A 110 1.18 5.38 -12.11
N ALA A 111 0.16 4.53 -12.30
CA ALA A 111 -0.94 4.81 -13.21
C ALA A 111 -1.72 6.08 -12.83
N THR A 112 -1.93 6.31 -11.54
CA THR A 112 -2.63 7.51 -11.05
C THR A 112 -1.75 8.76 -11.13
N ALA A 113 -0.44 8.63 -10.90
CA ALA A 113 0.50 9.73 -10.99
C ALA A 113 0.61 10.23 -12.44
N GLU A 114 0.75 9.32 -13.42
CA GLU A 114 0.74 9.65 -14.84
C GLU A 114 -0.56 10.35 -15.25
N SER A 115 -1.70 9.76 -14.85
CA SER A 115 -3.02 10.36 -15.04
C SER A 115 -3.14 11.76 -14.41
N GLY A 116 -2.54 11.96 -13.23
CA GLY A 116 -2.52 13.23 -12.51
C GLY A 116 -1.64 14.28 -13.18
N VAL A 117 -0.51 13.90 -13.76
CA VAL A 117 0.35 14.78 -14.57
C VAL A 117 -0.41 15.27 -15.79
N ILE A 118 -1.04 14.35 -16.55
CA ILE A 118 -1.88 14.70 -17.70
C ILE A 118 -3.03 15.63 -17.27
N ALA A 119 -3.69 15.35 -16.13
CA ALA A 119 -4.75 16.21 -15.62
C ALA A 119 -4.27 17.62 -15.24
N ARG A 120 -3.00 17.79 -14.84
CA ARG A 120 -2.40 19.06 -14.44
C ARG A 120 -1.86 19.86 -15.62
N GLU A 121 -1.11 19.22 -16.50
CA GLU A 121 -0.35 19.86 -17.58
C GLU A 121 -1.12 19.87 -18.90
N GLY A 122 -2.06 18.95 -19.06
CA GLY A 122 -2.70 18.67 -20.35
C GLY A 122 -1.78 17.85 -21.25
N GLU A 123 -2.29 17.47 -22.41
CA GLU A 123 -1.50 16.84 -23.47
C GLU A 123 -2.03 17.35 -24.81
N GLU A 124 -1.21 18.11 -25.54
CA GLU A 124 -1.65 18.80 -26.76
C GLU A 124 -1.88 17.80 -27.89
N ASP A 125 -1.03 16.77 -27.99
CA ASP A 125 -1.13 15.71 -29.00
C ASP A 125 -2.42 14.88 -28.85
N LEU A 126 -2.93 14.77 -27.63
CA LEU A 126 -4.19 14.07 -27.32
C LEU A 126 -5.39 15.01 -27.18
N GLN A 127 -5.20 16.32 -27.40
CA GLN A 127 -6.20 17.36 -27.15
C GLN A 127 -6.78 17.34 -25.73
N TRP A 128 -5.97 16.88 -24.75
CA TRP A 128 -6.38 16.79 -23.37
C TRP A 128 -6.15 18.13 -22.66
N MET A 129 -7.22 18.79 -22.23
CA MET A 129 -7.13 20.06 -21.51
C MET A 129 -6.71 19.89 -20.05
N ARG A 130 -6.11 20.93 -19.47
CA ARG A 130 -5.75 21.00 -18.04
C ARG A 130 -6.99 20.96 -17.15
N VAL A 131 -7.28 19.80 -16.58
CA VAL A 131 -8.44 19.57 -15.72
C VAL A 131 -8.27 20.23 -14.34
N CYS A 132 -7.06 20.21 -13.79
CA CYS A 132 -6.80 20.73 -12.44
C CYS A 132 -6.94 22.26 -12.30
N THR A 133 -6.90 23.00 -13.41
CA THR A 133 -7.22 24.45 -13.41
C THR A 133 -8.71 24.68 -13.14
N MET A 134 -9.58 23.75 -13.55
CA MET A 134 -11.04 23.84 -13.33
C MET A 134 -11.46 23.22 -11.99
N TYR A 135 -10.85 22.09 -11.62
CA TYR A 135 -11.15 21.30 -10.42
C TYR A 135 -9.96 21.29 -9.44
N GLY A 136 -9.54 22.48 -9.02
CA GLY A 136 -8.35 22.64 -8.19
C GLY A 136 -8.46 21.99 -6.80
N LYS A 137 -9.65 22.02 -6.19
CA LYS A 137 -9.87 21.39 -4.88
C LYS A 137 -9.74 19.87 -5.01
N PHE A 138 -10.41 19.29 -6.00
CA PHE A 138 -10.33 17.87 -6.30
C PHE A 138 -8.89 17.44 -6.58
N CYS A 139 -8.18 18.12 -7.48
CA CYS A 139 -6.78 17.76 -7.75
C CYS A 139 -5.87 17.88 -6.52
N ASN A 140 -6.07 18.88 -5.65
CA ASN A 140 -5.28 19.01 -4.43
C ASN A 140 -5.58 17.88 -3.43
N GLN A 141 -6.85 17.54 -3.21
CA GLN A 141 -7.23 16.46 -2.32
C GLN A 141 -6.78 15.09 -2.85
N MET A 142 -6.89 14.86 -4.16
CA MET A 142 -6.32 13.71 -4.84
C MET A 142 -4.81 13.61 -4.61
N ALA A 143 -4.06 14.70 -4.74
CA ALA A 143 -2.61 14.71 -4.52
C ALA A 143 -2.22 14.33 -3.08
N ILE A 144 -2.98 14.79 -2.08
CA ILE A 144 -2.79 14.37 -0.68
C ILE A 144 -3.09 12.87 -0.53
N GLY A 145 -4.16 12.37 -1.14
CA GLY A 145 -4.51 10.95 -1.13
C GLY A 145 -3.44 10.07 -1.78
N VAL A 146 -2.93 10.45 -2.96
CA VAL A 146 -1.85 9.75 -3.66
C VAL A 146 -0.55 9.78 -2.84
N SER A 147 -0.23 10.91 -2.20
CA SER A 147 0.93 11.02 -1.31
C SER A 147 0.82 10.08 -0.11
N SER A 148 -0.37 9.95 0.48
CA SER A 148 -0.65 8.98 1.54
C SER A 148 -0.48 7.53 1.05
N ALA A 149 -0.96 7.20 -0.15
CA ALA A 149 -0.77 5.88 -0.75
C ALA A 149 0.72 5.58 -1.00
N LEU A 150 1.50 6.57 -1.42
CA LEU A 150 2.95 6.45 -1.59
C LEU A 150 3.66 6.12 -0.27
N LEU A 151 3.30 6.79 0.83
CA LEU A 151 3.83 6.48 2.16
C LEU A 151 3.48 5.05 2.59
N ALA A 152 2.25 4.60 2.32
CA ALA A 152 1.84 3.21 2.56
C ALA A 152 2.70 2.23 1.74
N SER A 153 2.93 2.52 0.46
CA SER A 153 3.74 1.70 -0.44
C SER A 153 5.20 1.58 0.03
N ILE A 154 5.82 2.68 0.45
CA ILE A 154 7.18 2.66 1.04
C ILE A 154 7.22 1.74 2.27
N ALA A 155 6.23 1.84 3.16
CA ALA A 155 6.15 0.95 4.32
C ALA A 155 5.95 -0.53 3.92
N MET A 156 5.18 -0.83 2.86
CA MET A 156 5.06 -2.19 2.33
C MET A 156 6.38 -2.75 1.81
N VAL A 157 7.23 -1.91 1.19
CA VAL A 157 8.57 -2.32 0.76
C VAL A 157 9.42 -2.73 1.97
N PHE A 158 9.41 -1.94 3.05
CA PHE A 158 10.13 -2.30 4.28
C PHE A 158 9.59 -3.60 4.92
N VAL A 159 8.28 -3.81 4.93
CA VAL A 159 7.69 -5.08 5.40
C VAL A 159 8.15 -6.25 4.53
N SER A 160 8.21 -6.07 3.21
CA SER A 160 8.70 -7.08 2.27
C SER A 160 10.18 -7.43 2.52
N CYS A 161 11.01 -6.45 2.85
CA CYS A 161 12.40 -6.69 3.25
C CYS A 161 12.49 -7.48 4.56
N ILE A 162 11.65 -7.17 5.56
CA ILE A 162 11.60 -7.90 6.84
C ILE A 162 11.13 -9.34 6.61
N SER A 163 10.09 -9.55 5.79
CA SER A 163 9.59 -10.89 5.50
C SER A 163 10.61 -11.72 4.72
N ALA A 164 11.30 -11.14 3.73
CA ALA A 164 12.44 -11.76 3.04
C ALA A 164 13.55 -12.16 4.03
N PHE A 165 13.97 -11.24 4.89
CA PHE A 165 15.00 -11.51 5.89
C PHE A 165 14.59 -12.65 6.83
N SER A 166 13.34 -12.65 7.30
CA SER A 166 12.80 -13.70 8.17
C SER A 166 12.80 -15.07 7.50
N LEU A 167 12.45 -15.12 6.20
CA LEU A 167 12.44 -16.31 5.37
C LEU A 167 13.85 -16.87 5.20
N PHE A 168 14.81 -16.05 4.78
CA PHE A 168 16.19 -16.52 4.55
C PHE A 168 16.90 -16.95 5.83
N ARG A 169 16.65 -16.26 6.94
CA ARG A 169 17.19 -16.67 8.25
C ARG A 169 16.67 -18.04 8.69
N LEU A 170 15.42 -18.39 8.36
CA LEU A 170 14.84 -19.71 8.66
C LEU A 170 15.57 -20.83 7.89
N TYR A 171 16.02 -20.57 6.67
CA TYR A 171 16.86 -21.51 5.92
C TYR A 171 18.27 -21.63 6.50
N GLY A 172 18.90 -20.51 6.90
CA GLY A 172 20.21 -20.51 7.56
C GLY A 172 20.23 -21.34 8.85
N ALA A 173 19.23 -21.16 9.72
CA ALA A 173 19.10 -21.92 10.96
C ALA A 173 18.87 -23.43 10.74
N THR A 174 18.26 -23.82 9.61
CA THR A 174 18.10 -25.24 9.26
C THR A 174 19.43 -25.91 8.88
N LYS A 175 20.36 -25.15 8.27
CA LYS A 175 21.68 -25.67 7.88
C LYS A 175 22.50 -26.06 9.12
N ASP A 176 22.49 -25.20 10.13
CA ASP A 176 23.25 -25.38 11.39
C ASP A 176 22.78 -26.62 12.19
N ARG A 177 21.48 -26.93 12.16
CA ARG A 177 20.94 -28.17 12.74
C ARG A 177 21.35 -29.45 12.00
N ARG A 178 21.61 -29.38 10.68
CA ARG A 178 22.05 -30.58 9.93
C ARG A 178 23.54 -30.84 10.07
N THR A 179 24.33 -29.82 10.40
CA THR A 179 25.77 -29.95 10.67
C THR A 179 26.08 -30.38 12.11
N THR A 180 25.07 -30.55 12.95
CA THR A 180 25.19 -31.19 14.27
C THR A 180 24.59 -32.60 14.25
N PRO A 181 25.27 -33.58 13.61
CA PRO A 181 24.90 -34.98 13.77
C PRO A 181 25.34 -35.42 15.17
N TRP A 182 24.36 -35.66 16.04
CA TRP A 182 24.53 -36.54 17.20
C TRP A 182 23.78 -37.84 16.90
#